data_AF-A0A484BFF3-F1
#
_entry.id   AF-A0A484BFF3-F1
#
_cell.length_a   1.000
_cell.length_b   1.000
_cell.length_c   1.000
_cell.angle_alpha   90.00
_cell.angle_beta   90.00
_cell.angle_gamma   90.00
#
_symmetry.space_group_name_H-M   'P 1'
#
loop_
_entity.id
_entity.type
_entity.pdbx_description
1 polymer ?
#
loop_
_entity_poly.entity_id
_entity_poly.type
_entity_poly.pdbx_seq_one_letter_code
_entity_poly.pdbx_strand_id
1 'polypeptide(L)'
;MPARRSTAKASTSTGNATANEQMQDPAYKLKRKKNNEAVQRTREKTKKTAEERKGRINALKKENIELVTKIEAEKEKINILRNVIMQGKNKEEQHQLINEILNSPEEDNDDDLATSPNRND
;
A
#
# COMPACT_ATOMS: atom_id res chain seq x y z
N MET A 1 -3.59 24.98 -9.68
CA MET A 1 -2.88 25.98 -8.84
C MET A 1 -3.46 25.91 -7.43
N PRO A 2 -2.78 25.36 -6.41
CA PRO A 2 -3.32 25.36 -5.05
C PRO A 2 -2.96 26.67 -4.33
N ALA A 3 -3.94 27.25 -3.64
CA ALA A 3 -3.84 28.54 -2.96
C ALA A 3 -2.87 28.49 -1.76
N ARG A 4 -1.99 29.49 -1.66
CA ARG A 4 -1.07 29.71 -0.53
C ARG A 4 -1.87 30.16 0.69
N ARG A 5 -2.00 29.28 1.68
CA ARG A 5 -2.63 29.58 2.97
C ARG A 5 -1.67 30.45 3.79
N SER A 6 -2.01 31.72 3.95
CA SER A 6 -1.30 32.71 4.77
C SER A 6 -1.22 32.23 6.23
N THR A 7 -0.02 31.88 6.70
CA THR A 7 0.25 31.68 8.13
C THR A 7 0.45 33.04 8.78
N ALA A 8 -0.61 33.59 9.38
CA ALA A 8 -0.50 34.80 10.19
C ALA A 8 0.54 34.59 11.31
N LYS A 9 1.46 35.54 11.42
CA LYS A 9 2.55 35.57 12.40
C LYS A 9 1.92 35.70 13.80
N ALA A 10 2.12 34.71 14.67
CA ALA A 10 1.65 34.78 16.05
C ALA A 10 2.36 35.94 16.76
N SER A 11 1.59 36.96 17.14
CA SER A 11 2.04 38.07 17.98
C SER A 11 2.40 37.50 19.36
N THR A 12 3.69 37.41 19.66
CA THR A 12 4.18 37.07 21.01
C THR A 12 3.97 38.29 21.90
N SER A 13 2.82 38.38 22.56
CA SER A 13 2.54 39.43 23.54
C SER A 13 3.19 39.09 24.88
N THR A 14 4.12 39.95 25.27
CA THR A 14 4.69 40.15 26.60
C THR A 14 3.64 40.06 27.70
N GLY A 15 3.79 39.12 28.64
CA GLY A 15 2.87 38.94 29.79
C GLY A 15 3.41 37.95 30.81
N ASN A 16 4.52 38.29 31.47
CA ASN A 16 5.39 37.31 32.15
C ASN A 16 5.04 37.04 33.64
N ALA A 17 4.02 37.68 34.22
CA ALA A 17 3.69 37.51 35.66
C ALA A 17 2.40 36.68 35.88
N THR A 18 1.32 36.93 35.14
CA THR A 18 0.02 36.23 35.29
C THR A 18 -0.03 34.89 34.57
N ALA A 19 0.81 34.70 33.54
CA ALA A 19 0.90 33.44 32.79
C ALA A 19 1.38 32.28 33.67
N ASN A 20 2.24 32.55 34.67
CA ASN A 20 2.75 31.52 35.58
C ASN A 20 1.66 30.99 36.52
N GLU A 21 0.81 31.85 37.09
CA GLU A 21 -0.31 31.41 37.93
C GLU A 21 -1.38 30.64 37.14
N GLN A 22 -1.70 31.12 35.92
CA GLN A 22 -2.63 30.42 35.01
C GLN A 22 -2.07 29.09 34.51
N MET A 23 -0.74 28.93 34.38
CA MET A 23 -0.12 27.65 34.05
C MET A 23 -0.15 26.65 35.20
N GLN A 24 -0.22 27.12 36.45
CA GLN A 24 -0.32 26.26 37.62
C GLN A 24 -1.76 25.83 37.94
N ASP A 25 -2.76 26.55 37.41
CA ASP A 25 -4.18 26.20 37.52
C ASP A 25 -4.44 24.75 37.06
N PRO A 26 -5.04 23.89 37.91
CA PRO A 26 -5.38 22.52 37.54
C PRO A 26 -6.27 22.41 36.29
N ALA A 27 -7.18 23.37 36.05
CA ALA A 27 -8.04 23.35 34.88
C ALA A 27 -7.24 23.59 33.58
N TYR A 28 -6.24 24.48 33.61
CA TYR A 28 -5.32 24.69 32.51
C TYR A 28 -4.46 23.45 32.23
N LYS A 29 -3.89 22.83 33.27
CA LYS A 29 -3.07 21.61 33.14
C LYS A 29 -3.85 20.45 32.50
N LEU A 30 -5.10 20.24 32.90
CA LEU A 30 -5.99 19.24 32.30
C LEU A 30 -6.22 19.50 30.81
N LYS A 31 -6.53 20.74 30.43
CA LYS A 31 -6.70 21.13 29.01
C LYS A 31 -5.43 20.91 28.21
N ARG A 32 -4.25 21.27 28.74
CA ARG A 32 -2.96 21.05 28.07
C ARG A 32 -2.60 19.57 27.96
N LYS A 33 -2.85 18.77 28.99
CA LYS A 33 -2.66 17.31 28.93
C LYS A 33 -3.51 16.69 27.83
N LYS A 34 -4.81 17.04 27.77
CA LYS A 34 -5.73 16.55 26.73
C LYS A 34 -5.31 17.00 25.33
N ASN A 35 -4.83 18.23 25.18
CA ASN A 35 -4.34 18.74 23.90
C ASN A 35 -3.05 18.02 23.46
N ASN A 36 -2.08 17.85 24.36
CA ASN A 36 -0.84 17.14 24.07
C ASN A 36 -1.13 15.69 23.64
N GLU A 37 -2.05 15.02 24.34
CA GLU A 37 -2.50 13.68 23.98
C GLU A 37 -3.16 13.66 22.60
N ALA A 38 -4.05 14.61 22.31
CA ALA A 38 -4.67 14.73 20.98
C ALA A 38 -3.63 14.95 19.88
N VAL A 39 -2.64 15.83 20.10
CA VAL A 39 -1.55 16.09 19.15
C VAL A 39 -0.71 14.84 18.93
N GLN A 40 -0.39 14.10 20.00
CA GLN A 40 0.35 12.86 19.90
C GLN A 40 -0.43 11.83 19.07
N ARG A 41 -1.72 11.62 19.36
CA ARG A 41 -2.58 10.72 18.56
C ARG A 41 -2.65 11.14 17.09
N THR A 42 -2.74 12.44 16.80
CA THR A 42 -2.75 12.92 15.40
C THR A 42 -1.43 12.63 14.69
N ARG A 43 -0.29 12.83 15.36
CA ARG A 43 1.04 12.51 14.81
C ARG A 43 1.18 11.01 14.56
N GLU A 44 0.79 10.19 15.52
CA GLU A 44 0.83 8.73 15.40
C GLU A 44 -0.08 8.24 14.27
N LYS A 45 -1.30 8.75 14.16
CA LYS A 45 -2.21 8.44 13.04
C LYS A 45 -1.60 8.82 11.69
N THR A 46 -0.99 9.99 11.60
CA THR A 46 -0.34 10.46 10.36
C THR A 46 0.85 9.58 9.98
N LYS A 47 1.68 9.21 10.96
CA LYS A 47 2.80 8.28 10.77
C LYS A 47 2.29 6.91 10.30
N LYS A 48 1.31 6.36 11.00
CA LYS A 48 0.71 5.06 10.67
C LYS A 48 0.12 5.05 9.26
N THR A 49 -0.67 6.06 8.91
CA THR A 49 -1.26 6.16 7.55
C THR A 49 -0.21 6.29 6.45
N ALA A 50 0.92 6.96 6.72
CA ALA A 50 2.02 7.01 5.77
C ALA A 50 2.71 5.66 5.59
N GLU A 51 2.92 4.92 6.69
CA GLU A 51 3.47 3.56 6.69
C GLU A 51 2.53 2.58 5.99
N GLU A 52 1.23 2.62 6.28
CA GLU A 52 0.19 1.82 5.61
C GLU A 52 0.16 2.10 4.10
N ARG A 53 0.25 3.37 3.69
CA ARG A 53 0.32 3.74 2.26
C ARG A 53 1.57 3.18 1.60
N LYS A 54 2.73 3.26 2.26
CA LYS A 54 3.98 2.68 1.75
C LYS A 54 3.86 1.16 1.60
N GLY A 55 3.29 0.49 2.60
CA GLY A 55 2.99 -0.94 2.55
C GLY A 55 2.10 -1.31 1.37
N ARG A 56 1.00 -0.57 1.16
CA ARG A 56 0.08 -0.79 0.03
C ARG A 56 0.78 -0.61 -1.32
N ILE A 57 1.61 0.42 -1.47
CA ILE A 57 2.37 0.63 -2.72
C ILE A 57 3.30 -0.55 -2.99
N ASN A 58 3.99 -1.06 -1.96
CA ASN A 58 4.89 -2.19 -2.13
C ASN A 58 4.13 -3.47 -2.50
N ALA A 59 2.99 -3.73 -1.87
CA ALA A 59 2.13 -4.86 -2.21
C ALA A 59 1.64 -4.79 -3.66
N LEU A 60 1.14 -3.62 -4.09
CA LEU A 60 0.71 -3.40 -5.47
C LEU A 60 1.84 -3.56 -6.49
N LYS A 61 3.08 -3.19 -6.13
CA LYS A 61 4.25 -3.43 -6.99
C LYS A 61 4.55 -4.92 -7.15
N LYS A 62 4.49 -5.69 -6.05
CA LYS A 62 4.69 -7.15 -6.08
C LYS A 62 3.62 -7.80 -6.95
N GLU A 63 2.35 -7.47 -6.71
CA GLU A 63 1.21 -7.96 -7.50
C GLU A 63 1.34 -7.60 -8.98
N ASN A 64 1.78 -6.38 -9.31
CA ASN A 64 1.97 -5.99 -10.70
C ASN A 64 3.05 -6.83 -11.39
N ILE A 65 4.16 -7.12 -10.72
CA ILE A 65 5.21 -8.00 -11.24
C ILE A 65 4.65 -9.40 -11.51
N GLU A 66 3.91 -9.97 -10.54
CA GLU A 66 3.27 -11.29 -10.68
C GLU A 66 2.25 -11.34 -11.83
N LEU A 67 1.47 -10.27 -12.02
CA LEU A 67 0.52 -10.19 -13.13
C LEU A 67 1.24 -10.05 -14.48
N VAL A 68 2.33 -9.28 -14.54
CA VAL A 68 3.12 -9.12 -15.76
C VAL A 68 3.74 -10.46 -16.17
N THR A 69 4.33 -11.21 -15.22
CA THR A 69 4.91 -12.53 -15.52
C THR A 69 3.85 -13.52 -15.99
N LYS A 70 2.66 -13.54 -15.37
CA LYS A 70 1.53 -14.36 -15.83
C LYS A 70 1.09 -14.00 -17.25
N ILE A 71 0.97 -12.70 -17.55
CA ILE A 71 0.61 -12.21 -18.89
C ILE A 71 1.65 -12.64 -19.92
N GLU A 72 2.94 -12.57 -19.58
CA GLU A 72 4.02 -12.98 -20.47
C GLU A 72 3.99 -14.49 -20.74
N ALA A 73 3.81 -15.31 -19.71
CA ALA A 73 3.65 -16.76 -19.84
C ALA A 73 2.44 -17.12 -20.71
N GLU A 74 1.29 -16.49 -20.49
CA GLU A 74 0.10 -16.71 -21.32
C GLU A 74 0.30 -16.30 -22.78
N LYS A 75 0.98 -15.16 -23.03
CA LYS A 75 1.33 -14.73 -24.39
C LYS A 75 2.23 -15.74 -25.09
N GLU A 76 3.19 -16.32 -24.37
CA GLU A 76 4.06 -17.36 -24.91
C GLU A 76 3.24 -18.60 -25.29
N LYS A 77 2.39 -19.09 -24.39
CA LYS A 77 1.47 -20.22 -24.66
C LYS A 77 0.60 -19.96 -25.90
N ILE A 78 0.04 -18.75 -26.03
CA ILE A 78 -0.76 -18.36 -27.21
C ILE A 78 0.09 -18.32 -28.49
N ASN A 79 1.30 -17.79 -28.43
CA ASN A 79 2.18 -17.72 -29.60
C ASN A 79 2.59 -19.11 -30.06
N ILE A 80 2.90 -20.02 -29.15
CA ILE A 80 3.17 -21.43 -29.46
C ILE A 80 1.94 -22.04 -30.14
N LEU A 81 0.74 -21.88 -29.56
CA LEU A 81 -0.49 -22.41 -30.15
C LEU A 81 -0.76 -21.85 -31.55
N ARG A 82 -0.56 -20.55 -31.76
CA ARG A 82 -0.64 -19.92 -33.09
C ARG A 82 0.36 -20.54 -34.07
N ASN A 83 1.59 -20.75 -33.65
CA ASN A 83 2.62 -21.38 -34.48
C ASN A 83 2.24 -22.82 -34.84
N VAL A 84 1.69 -23.59 -33.90
CA VAL A 84 1.20 -24.96 -34.13
C VAL A 84 0.08 -25.00 -35.16
N ILE A 85 -0.88 -24.07 -35.05
CA ILE A 85 -2.00 -23.96 -36.00
C ILE A 85 -1.49 -23.53 -37.39
N MET A 86 -0.62 -22.52 -37.46
CA MET A 86 -0.08 -22.02 -38.74
C MET A 86 0.85 -22.99 -39.45
N GLN A 87 1.61 -23.81 -38.70
CA GLN A 87 2.53 -24.79 -39.28
C GLN A 87 1.84 -26.05 -39.79
N GLY A 88 0.55 -26.25 -39.51
CA GLY A 88 -0.22 -27.39 -40.03
C GLY A 88 0.33 -28.77 -39.59
N LYS A 89 0.98 -28.85 -38.43
CA LYS A 89 1.57 -30.11 -37.92
C LYS A 89 0.51 -31.20 -37.75
N ASN A 90 0.90 -32.45 -37.99
CA ASN A 90 0.03 -33.62 -37.87
C ASN A 90 -0.60 -33.71 -36.48
N LYS A 91 -1.87 -34.12 -36.40
CA LYS A 91 -2.69 -34.09 -35.18
C LYS A 91 -2.03 -34.80 -33.98
N GLU A 92 -1.28 -35.88 -34.17
CA GLU A 92 -0.58 -36.56 -33.07
C GLU A 92 0.52 -35.71 -32.42
N GLU A 93 1.34 -34.99 -33.21
CA GLU A 93 2.39 -34.12 -32.69
C GLU A 93 1.81 -32.88 -31.99
N GLN A 94 0.65 -32.40 -32.46
CA GLN A 94 -0.08 -31.31 -31.82
C GLN A 94 -0.54 -31.71 -30.41
N HIS A 95 -1.09 -32.92 -30.24
CA HIS A 95 -1.59 -33.38 -28.96
C HIS A 95 -0.48 -33.58 -27.91
N GLN A 96 0.70 -34.05 -28.31
CA GLN A 96 1.83 -34.21 -27.38
C GLN A 96 2.34 -32.86 -26.87
N LEU A 97 2.50 -31.87 -27.76
CA LEU A 97 2.97 -30.55 -27.39
C LEU A 97 1.97 -29.79 -26.50
N ILE A 98 0.67 -29.91 -26.78
CA ILE A 98 -0.39 -29.29 -25.97
C ILE A 98 -0.41 -29.87 -24.54
N ASN A 99 -0.24 -31.19 -24.40
CA ASN A 99 -0.21 -31.84 -23.08
C ASN A 99 1.01 -31.43 -22.26
N GLU A 100 2.16 -31.22 -22.89
CA GLU A 100 3.37 -30.74 -22.22
C GLU A 100 3.21 -29.30 -21.71
N ILE A 101 2.50 -28.45 -22.46
CA ILE A 101 2.19 -27.07 -22.07
C ILE A 101 1.18 -27.02 -20.90
N LEU A 102 0.17 -27.89 -20.91
CA LEU A 102 -0.86 -27.95 -19.87
C LEU A 102 -0.35 -28.56 -18.55
N ASN A 103 0.64 -29.46 -18.64
CA ASN A 103 1.19 -30.16 -17.48
C ASN A 103 2.54 -29.60 -17.01
N SER A 104 3.08 -28.55 -17.66
CA SER A 104 4.24 -27.85 -17.13
C SER A 104 3.87 -27.31 -15.75
N PRO A 105 4.63 -27.66 -14.70
CA PRO A 105 4.36 -27.13 -13.37
C PRO A 105 4.50 -25.62 -13.45
N GLU A 106 3.40 -24.91 -13.22
CA GLU A 106 3.47 -23.54 -12.77
C GLU A 106 4.33 -23.60 -11.51
N GLU A 107 5.49 -22.94 -11.50
CA GLU A 107 6.29 -22.81 -10.29
C GLU A 107 5.45 -22.03 -9.27
N ASP A 108 4.72 -22.77 -8.44
CA ASP A 108 4.02 -22.29 -7.27
C ASP A 108 5.07 -21.63 -6.37
N ASN A 109 5.19 -20.30 -6.49
CA ASN A 109 5.85 -19.49 -5.51
C ASN A 109 4.91 -19.39 -4.30
N ASP A 110 4.85 -20.49 -3.56
CA ASP A 110 4.32 -20.56 -2.21
C ASP A 110 5.14 -19.61 -1.33
N ASP A 111 4.65 -18.38 -1.13
CA ASP A 111 5.08 -17.54 -0.03
C ASP A 111 3.85 -17.12 0.78
N ASP A 112 3.69 -17.87 1.86
CA ASP A 112 2.60 -17.92 2.82
C ASP A 112 2.10 -16.57 3.35
N LEU A 113 0.76 -16.48 3.38
CA LEU A 113 -0.04 -16.16 4.56
C LEU A 113 0.33 -14.92 5.42
N ALA A 114 -0.40 -13.82 5.21
CA ALA A 114 -0.74 -12.90 6.30
C ALA A 114 -2.18 -12.40 6.17
N THR A 115 -3.04 -13.11 6.88
CA THR A 115 -4.42 -12.77 7.27
C THR A 115 -4.60 -11.27 7.46
N SER A 116 -5.37 -10.62 6.59
CA SER A 116 -5.82 -9.25 6.87
C SER A 116 -6.90 -9.29 7.96
N PRO A 117 -6.71 -8.67 9.13
CA PRO A 117 -7.79 -8.54 10.08
C PRO A 117 -8.81 -7.54 9.53
N ASN A 118 -9.99 -8.05 9.24
CA ASN A 118 -11.24 -7.31 9.13
C ASN A 118 -11.33 -6.24 10.21
N ARG A 119 -11.52 -4.97 9.82
CA ARG A 119 -12.20 -3.98 10.67
C ARG A 119 -13.02 -3.02 9.78
N ASN A 120 -14.30 -3.36 9.68
CA ASN A 120 -15.37 -2.36 9.57
C ASN A 120 -15.20 -1.30 10.65
N ASP A 121 -15.10 -0.04 10.25
CA ASP A 121 -15.63 1.16 10.92
C ASP A 121 -15.60 2.34 9.93
#